data_AF-A0A7Z9IUQ8-F1
#
_entry.id   AF-A0A7Z9IUQ8-F1
#
_cell.length_a   1.000
_cell.length_b   1.000
_cell.length_c   1.000
_cell.angle_alpha   90.00
_cell.angle_beta   90.00
_cell.angle_gamma   90.00
#
_symmetry.space_group_name_H-M   'P 1'
#
loop_
_entity.id
_entity.type
_entity.pdbx_description
1 polymer ?
#
loop_
_entity_poly.entity_id
_entity_poly.type
_entity_poly.pdbx_seq_one_letter_code
_entity_poly.pdbx_strand_id
1 'polypeptide(L)'
;MLDSLKITHRHYTRRKILDGATLSEHVSPVSTLRKDENVVRKRMAEVFSSPVQRLLMVAVPEIDRTLYSLDVAIQKRYPCFPPYGPAILVRCAEAAGYIADIIDLQFEVLRKAVKTEGEAFDFSVWEEVLEAKIEAFKPDVIGLSGMFKNCAAEYAAIARHLKSNYPKLPIISGGVYASLVADKILVNLPEIDFILFNEADQTLVQFLDAVNGRKQDTALKGVAVLNQGDEPVSTEAAIAPMIDIIPDYKGLPIGEYAKYGTIGAYTFLREAGTPAATVISRRGCRAACSFCSVRTVSGKGVRVRPGQTVAQEIKFLHKTYGVRHVMWLDDDLFFDIEAAIAMFKEIADLDLPVTWDASNGVIAAAMTHALLEAAVASGCVGFNIGVESGNAEILRLMAKPGNLRTYMRAAELLTEFPTIFTKGFLLVGYPGENVGALSDTVNLAINMDLDWYPSQIVMPMGGTPIHQIMVEQDEYGETVARLKNDKAKNAGSFSVGVTGAVRQREMAEKIDAAPFFDPFNEKPDYVPSRTQMVDVWFAVDYHVNYRPIITEERPHKLLKKKAMLVGLVERMDTEHPLAALFLGIIEGKLGNSDNASTFYELAQDGLAASEYWRLRFQALGMALPEKTLF
;
A
#
# COMPACT_ATOMS: atom_id res chain seq x y z
N MET A 1 29.11 4.71 -2.27
CA MET A 1 28.01 5.63 -2.68
C MET A 1 27.19 6.02 -1.44
N LEU A 2 27.83 6.46 -0.34
CA LEU A 2 27.18 6.69 0.98
C LEU A 2 27.74 7.87 1.81
N ASP A 3 28.65 8.70 1.27
CA ASP A 3 29.42 9.67 2.10
C ASP A 3 28.99 11.14 2.02
N SER A 4 27.81 11.49 1.49
CA SER A 4 27.44 12.91 1.39
C SER A 4 25.94 13.19 1.49
N LEU A 5 25.41 13.33 2.71
CA LEU A 5 24.09 13.92 2.95
C LEU A 5 24.17 14.87 4.17
N LYS A 6 23.92 16.16 3.94
CA LYS A 6 23.80 17.21 4.97
C LYS A 6 22.32 17.52 5.21
N ILE A 7 21.90 17.53 6.47
CA ILE A 7 20.53 17.81 6.92
C ILE A 7 20.38 19.32 7.18
N THR A 8 19.24 19.93 6.81
CA THR A 8 18.90 21.34 7.12
C THR A 8 17.53 21.46 7.79
N HIS A 9 17.44 22.22 8.89
CA HIS A 9 16.23 22.46 9.70
C HIS A 9 15.44 23.71 9.26
N ARG A 10 14.09 23.67 9.28
CA ARG A 10 13.20 24.85 9.29
C ARG A 10 11.90 24.58 10.08
N HIS A 11 11.44 25.58 10.84
CA HIS A 11 10.23 25.57 11.68
C HIS A 11 8.96 26.03 10.93
N TYR A 12 7.79 25.52 11.31
CA TYR A 12 6.46 25.83 10.71
C TYR A 12 5.35 26.06 11.75
N THR A 13 4.32 26.83 11.36
CA THR A 13 3.15 27.29 12.15
C THR A 13 1.82 26.69 11.68
N ARG A 14 0.88 26.41 12.61
CA ARG A 14 -0.42 25.68 12.42
C ARG A 14 -1.60 26.53 11.88
N ARG A 15 -2.54 25.91 11.13
CA ARG A 15 -3.92 26.38 10.87
C ARG A 15 -4.97 25.24 10.91
N LYS A 16 -6.24 25.62 11.18
CA LYS A 16 -7.42 24.80 11.56
C LYS A 16 -8.09 24.02 10.39
N ILE A 17 -8.69 22.87 10.74
CA ILE A 17 -9.40 21.88 9.90
C ILE A 17 -10.93 22.10 9.97
N LEU A 18 -11.65 21.82 8.88
CA LEU A 18 -13.13 21.83 8.75
C LEU A 18 -13.69 20.43 8.41
N ASP A 19 -14.95 20.18 8.79
CA ASP A 19 -15.61 18.87 8.89
C ASP A 19 -16.29 18.35 7.59
N GLY A 20 -16.08 17.06 7.22
CA GLY A 20 -16.81 16.32 6.17
C GLY A 20 -17.45 15.00 6.65
N ALA A 21 -18.54 14.54 6.00
CA ALA A 21 -19.43 13.45 6.44
C ALA A 21 -19.02 12.04 5.93
N THR A 22 -19.25 11.00 6.75
CA THR A 22 -18.83 9.60 6.54
C THR A 22 -19.99 8.65 6.16
N LEU A 23 -19.73 7.71 5.24
CA LEU A 23 -20.62 6.61 4.82
C LEU A 23 -20.61 5.44 5.84
N SER A 24 -21.74 4.76 6.04
CA SER A 24 -21.93 3.72 7.08
C SER A 24 -21.22 2.38 6.77
N GLU A 25 -20.89 1.59 7.81
CA GLU A 25 -19.80 0.60 7.79
C GLU A 25 -20.16 -0.89 7.59
N HIS A 26 -21.41 -1.31 7.34
CA HIS A 26 -21.67 -2.73 7.02
C HIS A 26 -21.25 -3.10 5.59
N VAL A 27 -20.07 -3.71 5.41
CA VAL A 27 -19.54 -4.11 4.09
C VAL A 27 -20.11 -5.45 3.65
N SER A 28 -20.93 -5.47 2.60
CA SER A 28 -21.34 -6.70 1.91
C SER A 28 -20.55 -6.86 0.62
N PRO A 29 -19.78 -7.95 0.43
CA PRO A 29 -19.04 -8.18 -0.81
C PRO A 29 -19.99 -8.22 -2.02
N VAL A 30 -19.54 -7.78 -3.21
CA VAL A 30 -20.34 -7.88 -4.45
C VAL A 30 -20.88 -9.30 -4.70
N SER A 31 -20.18 -10.32 -4.23
CA SER A 31 -20.61 -11.71 -4.33
C SER A 31 -21.95 -12.00 -3.66
N THR A 32 -22.40 -11.16 -2.72
CA THR A 32 -23.69 -11.33 -2.02
C THR A 32 -24.86 -10.63 -2.70
N LEU A 33 -24.61 -9.81 -3.73
CA LEU A 33 -25.66 -9.11 -4.45
C LEU A 33 -26.52 -10.06 -5.28
N ARG A 34 -27.81 -9.75 -5.41
CA ARG A 34 -28.74 -10.50 -6.27
C ARG A 34 -28.21 -10.53 -7.71
N LYS A 35 -28.29 -11.69 -8.34
CA LYS A 35 -27.80 -11.93 -9.71
C LYS A 35 -28.94 -11.79 -10.71
N ASP A 36 -28.87 -10.78 -11.57
CA ASP A 36 -29.87 -10.53 -12.62
C ASP A 36 -29.28 -9.70 -13.77
N GLU A 37 -28.88 -10.40 -14.84
CA GLU A 37 -28.29 -9.78 -16.03
C GLU A 37 -29.31 -8.96 -16.83
N ASN A 38 -30.61 -9.30 -16.79
CA ASN A 38 -31.63 -8.56 -17.53
C ASN A 38 -31.80 -7.15 -16.96
N VAL A 39 -31.76 -7.01 -15.63
CA VAL A 39 -31.78 -5.70 -14.95
C VAL A 39 -30.55 -4.88 -15.34
N VAL A 40 -29.37 -5.48 -15.37
CA VAL A 40 -28.13 -4.80 -15.77
C VAL A 40 -28.21 -4.31 -17.21
N ARG A 41 -28.66 -5.15 -18.15
CA ARG A 41 -28.83 -4.78 -19.56
C ARG A 41 -29.89 -3.71 -19.77
N LYS A 42 -31.00 -3.77 -19.03
CA LYS A 42 -32.02 -2.71 -19.03
C LYS A 42 -31.40 -1.37 -18.60
N ARG A 43 -30.63 -1.37 -17.51
CA ARG A 43 -29.94 -0.16 -17.04
C ARG A 43 -28.94 0.37 -18.07
N MET A 44 -28.21 -0.50 -18.78
CA MET A 44 -27.34 -0.08 -19.88
C MET A 44 -28.10 0.66 -20.97
N ALA A 45 -29.26 0.15 -21.39
CA ALA A 45 -30.09 0.81 -22.40
C ALA A 45 -30.68 2.16 -21.92
N GLU A 46 -30.88 2.34 -20.61
CA GLU A 46 -31.34 3.60 -20.02
C GLU A 46 -30.23 4.66 -19.98
N VAL A 47 -29.00 4.26 -19.63
CA VAL A 47 -27.87 5.19 -19.43
C VAL A 47 -27.21 5.56 -20.76
N PHE A 48 -27.01 4.58 -21.65
CA PHE A 48 -26.33 4.78 -22.92
C PHE A 48 -27.36 5.06 -24.03
N SER A 49 -27.47 6.32 -24.42
CA SER A 49 -28.35 6.76 -25.52
C SER A 49 -27.66 6.81 -26.89
N SER A 50 -26.34 6.65 -26.93
CA SER A 50 -25.51 6.60 -28.14
C SER A 50 -24.42 5.54 -28.03
N PRO A 51 -23.90 5.02 -29.15
CA PRO A 51 -22.73 4.15 -29.14
C PRO A 51 -21.52 4.84 -28.50
N VAL A 52 -20.72 4.05 -27.79
CA VAL A 52 -19.47 4.47 -27.15
C VAL A 52 -18.30 4.16 -28.07
N GLN A 53 -17.43 5.14 -28.31
CA GLN A 53 -16.17 4.95 -29.02
C GLN A 53 -14.97 5.41 -28.18
N ARG A 54 -15.16 6.38 -27.28
CA ARG A 54 -14.10 7.08 -26.55
C ARG A 54 -14.23 6.85 -25.05
N LEU A 55 -13.25 6.17 -24.46
CA LEU A 55 -13.17 5.87 -23.02
C LEU A 55 -12.05 6.72 -22.37
N LEU A 56 -12.38 7.49 -21.33
CA LEU A 56 -11.38 8.13 -20.48
C LEU A 56 -11.29 7.40 -19.15
N MET A 57 -10.11 6.85 -18.84
CA MET A 57 -9.80 6.27 -17.54
C MET A 57 -9.23 7.34 -16.61
N VAL A 58 -9.76 7.43 -15.39
CA VAL A 58 -9.34 8.37 -14.35
C VAL A 58 -8.88 7.56 -13.14
N ALA A 59 -7.58 7.63 -12.83
CA ALA A 59 -7.08 7.16 -11.54
C ALA A 59 -7.36 8.24 -10.49
N VAL A 60 -8.17 7.89 -9.49
CA VAL A 60 -8.59 8.84 -8.46
C VAL A 60 -7.45 9.08 -7.45
N PRO A 61 -7.38 10.26 -6.81
CA PRO A 61 -6.42 10.48 -5.73
C PRO A 61 -6.60 9.44 -4.62
N GLU A 62 -5.50 8.86 -4.14
CA GLU A 62 -5.49 7.83 -3.10
C GLU A 62 -5.36 8.41 -1.68
N ILE A 63 -5.51 9.73 -1.56
CA ILE A 63 -5.42 10.46 -0.30
C ILE A 63 -6.75 11.17 -0.05
N ASP A 64 -7.28 11.00 1.15
CA ASP A 64 -8.41 11.79 1.63
C ASP A 64 -7.96 13.25 1.85
N ARG A 65 -8.61 14.21 1.19
CA ARG A 65 -8.30 15.65 1.33
C ARG A 65 -8.29 16.14 2.78
N THR A 66 -9.11 15.55 3.67
CA THR A 66 -9.20 15.93 5.09
C THR A 66 -7.98 15.45 5.89
N LEU A 67 -7.29 14.44 5.38
CA LEU A 67 -6.06 13.85 5.95
C LEU A 67 -4.82 14.27 5.16
N TYR A 68 -4.97 15.12 4.15
CA TYR A 68 -3.87 15.60 3.34
C TYR A 68 -2.99 16.60 4.12
N SER A 69 -1.68 16.42 4.03
CA SER A 69 -0.68 17.31 4.60
C SER A 69 0.20 17.85 3.49
N LEU A 70 0.12 19.17 3.27
CA LEU A 70 0.92 19.85 2.26
C LEU A 70 2.42 19.68 2.50
N ASP A 71 2.87 19.76 3.76
CA ASP A 71 4.27 19.54 4.12
C ASP A 71 4.76 18.14 3.71
N VAL A 72 3.95 17.10 3.95
CA VAL A 72 4.27 15.71 3.58
C VAL A 72 4.36 15.59 2.06
N ALA A 73 3.49 16.26 1.31
CA ALA A 73 3.51 16.28 -0.15
C ALA A 73 4.74 17.01 -0.71
N ILE A 74 5.09 18.20 -0.20
CA ILE A 74 6.29 18.95 -0.62
C ILE A 74 7.56 18.14 -0.34
N GLN A 75 7.57 17.38 0.76
CA GLN A 75 8.65 16.45 1.10
C GLN A 75 8.61 15.13 0.31
N LYS A 76 7.68 14.97 -0.64
CA LYS A 76 7.55 13.83 -1.56
C LYS A 76 7.32 12.50 -0.83
N ARG A 77 6.67 12.54 0.34
CA ARG A 77 6.47 11.37 1.21
C ARG A 77 5.18 10.60 0.94
N TYR A 78 4.27 11.15 0.14
CA TYR A 78 3.08 10.41 -0.30
C TYR A 78 3.41 9.34 -1.34
N PRO A 79 2.66 8.22 -1.37
CA PRO A 79 2.72 7.29 -2.49
C PRO A 79 2.27 7.96 -3.80
N CYS A 80 3.00 7.67 -4.88
CA CYS A 80 2.71 8.17 -6.22
C CYS A 80 3.03 7.05 -7.23
N PHE A 81 2.12 6.10 -7.36
CA PHE A 81 2.27 4.95 -8.24
C PHE A 81 1.73 5.23 -9.64
N PRO A 82 2.43 4.82 -10.72
CA PRO A 82 1.84 4.75 -12.04
C PRO A 82 0.53 3.93 -12.03
N PRO A 83 -0.53 4.37 -12.72
CA PRO A 83 -1.85 3.74 -12.67
C PRO A 83 -1.88 2.46 -13.52
N TYR A 84 -1.23 1.41 -13.05
CA TYR A 84 -1.01 0.15 -13.78
C TYR A 84 -2.32 -0.48 -14.28
N GLY A 85 -3.29 -0.68 -13.39
CA GLY A 85 -4.59 -1.26 -13.73
C GLY A 85 -5.32 -0.47 -14.82
N PRO A 86 -5.55 0.83 -14.65
CA PRO A 86 -6.10 1.69 -15.71
C PRO A 86 -5.34 1.64 -17.04
N ALA A 87 -3.99 1.61 -17.03
CA ALA A 87 -3.18 1.52 -18.25
C ALA A 87 -3.32 0.17 -18.98
N ILE A 88 -3.56 -0.92 -18.24
CA ILE A 88 -3.95 -2.21 -18.81
C ILE A 88 -5.34 -2.12 -19.46
N LEU A 89 -6.31 -1.50 -18.77
CA LEU A 89 -7.68 -1.35 -19.29
C LEU A 89 -7.73 -0.51 -20.57
N VAL A 90 -6.94 0.56 -20.64
CA VAL A 90 -6.72 1.34 -21.86
C VAL A 90 -6.27 0.44 -23.00
N ARG A 91 -5.23 -0.36 -22.78
CA ARG A 91 -4.71 -1.24 -23.83
C ARG A 91 -5.72 -2.32 -24.26
N CYS A 92 -6.48 -2.89 -23.32
CA CYS A 92 -7.56 -3.83 -23.64
C CYS A 92 -8.66 -3.19 -24.50
N ALA A 93 -9.07 -1.96 -24.17
CA ALA A 93 -10.07 -1.22 -24.94
C ALA A 93 -9.56 -0.95 -26.37
N GLU A 94 -8.31 -0.53 -26.53
CA GLU A 94 -7.73 -0.28 -27.86
C GLU A 94 -7.58 -1.53 -28.71
N ALA A 95 -7.19 -2.65 -28.10
CA ALA A 95 -7.15 -3.94 -28.79
C ALA A 95 -8.55 -4.36 -29.30
N ALA A 96 -9.62 -3.86 -28.69
CA ALA A 96 -11.00 -4.07 -29.11
C ALA A 96 -11.55 -2.97 -30.04
N GLY A 97 -10.69 -2.06 -30.51
CA GLY A 97 -11.04 -1.01 -31.47
C GLY A 97 -11.69 0.24 -30.87
N TYR A 98 -11.63 0.42 -29.55
CA TYR A 98 -12.01 1.67 -28.90
C TYR A 98 -10.85 2.67 -28.89
N ILE A 99 -11.16 3.95 -28.74
CA ILE A 99 -10.15 4.98 -28.49
C ILE A 99 -10.13 5.24 -26.99
N ALA A 100 -9.01 4.97 -26.34
CA ALA A 100 -8.88 5.14 -24.91
C ALA A 100 -7.78 6.12 -24.54
N ASP A 101 -7.99 6.87 -23.46
CA ASP A 101 -7.00 7.75 -22.87
C ASP A 101 -7.07 7.65 -21.34
N ILE A 102 -6.04 8.16 -20.67
CA ILE A 102 -5.88 8.05 -19.22
C ILE A 102 -5.43 9.38 -18.62
N ILE A 103 -5.89 9.63 -17.39
CA ILE A 103 -5.38 10.67 -16.52
C ILE A 103 -5.20 10.15 -15.10
N ASP A 104 -4.18 10.65 -14.41
CA ASP A 104 -3.85 10.31 -13.04
C ASP A 104 -3.92 11.56 -12.17
N LEU A 105 -5.01 11.69 -11.41
CA LEU A 105 -5.24 12.87 -10.59
C LEU A 105 -4.37 12.88 -9.32
N GLN A 106 -3.95 11.71 -8.82
CA GLN A 106 -3.00 11.62 -7.71
C GLN A 106 -1.66 12.25 -8.11
N PHE A 107 -1.15 11.87 -9.28
CA PHE A 107 0.08 12.45 -9.82
C PHE A 107 -0.03 13.97 -9.99
N GLU A 108 -1.15 14.44 -10.54
CA GLU A 108 -1.35 15.87 -10.82
C GLU A 108 -1.46 16.73 -9.56
N VAL A 109 -2.17 16.25 -8.53
CA VAL A 109 -2.26 16.91 -7.22
C VAL A 109 -0.88 17.01 -6.57
N LEU A 110 -0.13 15.91 -6.50
CA LEU A 110 1.22 15.91 -5.90
C LEU A 110 2.20 16.76 -6.71
N ARG A 111 2.14 16.69 -8.04
CA ARG A 111 2.96 17.51 -8.94
C ARG A 111 2.72 18.99 -8.69
N LYS A 112 1.46 19.43 -8.57
CA LYS A 112 1.14 20.83 -8.28
C LYS A 112 1.70 21.25 -6.92
N ALA A 113 1.47 20.45 -5.87
CA ALA A 113 1.95 20.76 -4.52
C ALA A 113 3.47 20.95 -4.46
N VAL A 114 4.22 20.05 -5.10
CA VAL A 114 5.69 20.11 -5.11
C VAL A 114 6.20 21.26 -6.00
N LYS A 115 5.62 21.47 -7.19
CA LYS A 115 6.10 22.50 -8.13
C LYS A 115 5.86 23.93 -7.65
N THR A 116 4.81 24.17 -6.88
CA THR A 116 4.54 25.50 -6.32
C THR A 116 5.14 25.69 -4.94
N GLU A 117 5.87 24.70 -4.40
CA GLU A 117 6.32 24.69 -3.00
C GLU A 117 5.17 24.98 -2.01
N GLY A 118 3.95 24.59 -2.39
CA GLY A 118 2.71 24.86 -1.64
C GLY A 118 2.09 26.25 -1.85
N GLU A 119 2.76 27.18 -2.54
CA GLU A 119 2.20 28.48 -2.85
C GLU A 119 0.97 28.33 -3.76
N ALA A 120 -0.15 28.95 -3.37
CA ALA A 120 -1.43 28.86 -4.08
C ALA A 120 -1.90 27.42 -4.38
N PHE A 121 -1.51 26.44 -3.54
CA PHE A 121 -1.97 25.07 -3.67
C PHE A 121 -3.41 24.92 -3.15
N ASP A 122 -4.28 24.37 -4.00
CA ASP A 122 -5.58 23.85 -3.63
C ASP A 122 -5.63 22.37 -4.04
N PHE A 123 -6.08 21.51 -3.13
CA PHE A 123 -6.25 20.09 -3.42
C PHE A 123 -7.23 19.86 -4.57
N SER A 124 -8.20 20.77 -4.75
CA SER A 124 -9.20 20.77 -5.82
C SER A 124 -8.63 21.09 -7.20
N VAL A 125 -7.31 21.26 -7.35
CA VAL A 125 -6.62 21.39 -8.65
C VAL A 125 -6.95 20.25 -9.63
N TRP A 126 -7.35 19.08 -9.11
CA TRP A 126 -7.80 17.98 -9.93
C TRP A 126 -9.03 18.33 -10.79
N GLU A 127 -9.88 19.29 -10.37
CA GLU A 127 -11.07 19.72 -11.10
C GLU A 127 -10.70 20.33 -12.46
N GLU A 128 -9.88 21.40 -12.45
CA GLU A 128 -9.39 22.07 -13.66
C GLU A 128 -8.67 21.09 -14.60
N VAL A 129 -7.84 20.22 -14.03
CA VAL A 129 -7.05 19.23 -14.77
C VAL A 129 -7.95 18.18 -15.44
N LEU A 130 -8.99 17.72 -14.74
CA LEU A 130 -9.96 16.76 -15.27
C LEU A 130 -10.83 17.41 -16.35
N GLU A 131 -11.35 18.62 -16.12
CA GLU A 131 -12.16 19.36 -17.08
C GLU A 131 -11.38 19.62 -18.38
N ALA A 132 -10.13 20.07 -18.30
CA ALA A 132 -9.28 20.28 -19.46
C ALA A 132 -9.06 18.99 -20.26
N LYS A 133 -8.90 17.86 -19.58
CA LYS A 133 -8.76 16.54 -20.23
C LYS A 133 -10.06 16.11 -20.90
N ILE A 134 -11.21 16.32 -20.26
CA ILE A 134 -12.53 16.00 -20.82
C ILE A 134 -12.79 16.85 -22.05
N GLU A 135 -12.51 18.15 -22.03
CA GLU A 135 -12.75 19.04 -23.16
C GLU A 135 -11.86 18.70 -24.37
N ALA A 136 -10.60 18.35 -24.10
CA ALA A 136 -9.66 17.93 -25.14
C ALA A 136 -10.00 16.55 -25.72
N PHE A 137 -10.37 15.58 -24.86
CA PHE A 137 -10.58 14.20 -25.26
C PHE A 137 -12.02 13.90 -25.67
N LYS A 138 -13.02 14.62 -25.17
CA LYS A 138 -14.46 14.39 -25.43
C LYS A 138 -14.85 12.90 -25.26
N PRO A 139 -14.77 12.35 -24.05
CA PRO A 139 -15.13 10.95 -23.79
C PRO A 139 -16.63 10.72 -23.97
N ASP A 140 -16.99 9.52 -24.43
CA ASP A 140 -18.37 9.02 -24.43
C ASP A 140 -18.70 8.34 -23.10
N VAL A 141 -17.68 7.92 -22.34
CA VAL A 141 -17.79 7.29 -21.02
C VAL A 141 -16.52 7.56 -20.20
N ILE A 142 -16.67 7.76 -18.89
CA ILE A 142 -15.56 7.90 -17.94
C ILE A 142 -15.51 6.68 -17.02
N GLY A 143 -14.31 6.10 -16.88
CA GLY A 143 -14.01 5.05 -15.91
C GLY A 143 -13.23 5.57 -14.72
N LEU A 144 -13.80 5.52 -13.52
CA LEU A 144 -13.11 5.84 -12.27
C LEU A 144 -12.46 4.59 -11.68
N SER A 145 -11.19 4.68 -11.26
CA SER A 145 -10.47 3.57 -10.63
C SER A 145 -9.82 4.00 -9.32
N GLY A 146 -10.07 3.25 -8.24
CA GLY A 146 -9.51 3.49 -6.91
C GLY A 146 -9.12 2.19 -6.20
N MET A 147 -7.96 2.19 -5.54
CA MET A 147 -7.38 0.99 -4.94
C MET A 147 -7.88 0.73 -3.51
N PHE A 148 -7.85 1.73 -2.63
CA PHE A 148 -8.09 1.52 -1.20
C PHE A 148 -9.12 2.52 -0.63
N LYS A 149 -9.64 2.24 0.57
CA LYS A 149 -10.65 3.08 1.25
C LYS A 149 -10.24 4.56 1.35
N ASN A 150 -8.94 4.87 1.38
CA ASN A 150 -8.43 6.24 1.47
C ASN A 150 -8.87 7.13 0.29
N CYS A 151 -9.21 6.56 -0.87
CA CYS A 151 -9.72 7.33 -2.00
C CYS A 151 -11.21 7.68 -1.90
N ALA A 152 -11.96 7.14 -0.93
CA ALA A 152 -13.43 7.21 -0.89
C ALA A 152 -13.99 8.64 -0.99
N ALA A 153 -13.38 9.59 -0.28
CA ALA A 153 -13.80 11.00 -0.29
C ALA A 153 -13.65 11.62 -1.69
N GLU A 154 -12.48 11.44 -2.31
CA GLU A 154 -12.20 11.97 -3.66
C GLU A 154 -13.00 11.24 -4.74
N TYR A 155 -13.21 9.94 -4.57
CA TYR A 155 -14.08 9.15 -5.44
C TYR A 155 -15.48 9.77 -5.54
N ALA A 156 -16.07 10.11 -4.39
CA ALA A 156 -17.39 10.73 -4.33
C ALA A 156 -17.39 12.18 -4.84
N ALA A 157 -16.35 12.95 -4.52
CA ALA A 157 -16.22 14.32 -5.00
C ALA A 157 -16.14 14.39 -6.53
N ILE A 158 -15.31 13.53 -7.14
CA ILE A 158 -15.14 13.46 -8.60
C ILE A 158 -16.45 13.03 -9.27
N ALA A 159 -17.13 11.97 -8.78
CA ALA A 159 -18.39 11.52 -9.36
C ALA A 159 -19.47 12.62 -9.34
N ARG A 160 -19.60 13.34 -8.23
CA ARG A 160 -20.53 14.48 -8.08
C ARG A 160 -20.20 15.63 -9.01
N HIS A 161 -18.92 16.01 -9.07
CA HIS A 161 -18.45 17.05 -9.98
C HIS A 161 -18.77 16.69 -11.44
N LEU A 162 -18.47 15.44 -11.85
CA LEU A 162 -18.75 14.94 -13.19
C LEU A 162 -20.24 14.98 -13.53
N LYS A 163 -21.14 14.49 -12.67
CA LYS A 163 -22.58 14.53 -12.96
C LYS A 163 -23.18 15.94 -12.89
N SER A 164 -22.62 16.84 -12.09
CA SER A 164 -23.06 18.24 -12.04
C SER A 164 -22.75 18.97 -13.35
N ASN A 165 -21.54 18.78 -13.89
CA ASN A 165 -21.09 19.48 -15.11
C ASN A 165 -21.44 18.73 -16.40
N TYR A 166 -21.53 17.40 -16.36
CA TYR A 166 -21.79 16.51 -17.49
C TYR A 166 -22.88 15.49 -17.15
N PRO A 167 -24.14 15.91 -16.92
CA PRO A 167 -25.20 15.05 -16.37
C PRO A 167 -25.55 13.82 -17.22
N LYS A 168 -25.25 13.86 -18.52
CA LYS A 168 -25.49 12.75 -19.46
C LYS A 168 -24.28 11.83 -19.64
N LEU A 169 -23.11 12.20 -19.14
CA LEU A 169 -21.89 11.41 -19.31
C LEU A 169 -21.96 10.17 -18.42
N PRO A 170 -21.95 8.95 -18.99
CA PRO A 170 -21.96 7.72 -18.20
C PRO A 170 -20.67 7.59 -17.37
N ILE A 171 -20.83 7.18 -16.12
CA ILE A 171 -19.73 6.94 -15.19
C ILE A 171 -19.72 5.45 -14.83
N ILE A 172 -18.65 4.77 -15.24
CA ILE A 172 -18.33 3.42 -14.78
C ILE A 172 -17.25 3.49 -13.70
N SER A 173 -17.30 2.59 -12.73
CA SER A 173 -16.42 2.56 -11.57
C SER A 173 -15.77 1.18 -11.43
N GLY A 174 -14.54 1.13 -10.93
CA GLY A 174 -13.82 -0.11 -10.68
C GLY A 174 -12.63 0.06 -9.75
N GLY A 175 -11.79 -0.97 -9.70
CA GLY A 175 -10.66 -1.08 -8.77
C GLY A 175 -11.00 -1.85 -7.50
N VAL A 176 -9.99 -2.07 -6.66
CA VAL A 176 -10.10 -2.88 -5.44
C VAL A 176 -11.13 -2.28 -4.47
N TYR A 177 -11.12 -0.95 -4.29
CA TYR A 177 -12.09 -0.29 -3.41
C TYR A 177 -13.54 -0.52 -3.89
N ALA A 178 -13.83 -0.21 -5.17
CA ALA A 178 -15.16 -0.36 -5.72
C ALA A 178 -15.66 -1.82 -5.70
N SER A 179 -14.76 -2.78 -5.88
CA SER A 179 -15.08 -4.21 -5.82
C SER A 179 -15.46 -4.68 -4.40
N LEU A 180 -14.86 -4.08 -3.37
CA LEU A 180 -15.10 -4.49 -1.98
C LEU A 180 -16.34 -3.84 -1.36
N VAL A 181 -16.80 -2.70 -1.86
CA VAL A 181 -17.93 -1.92 -1.28
C VAL A 181 -18.95 -1.46 -2.32
N ALA A 182 -19.15 -2.25 -3.38
CA ALA A 182 -20.00 -1.85 -4.52
C ALA A 182 -21.44 -1.51 -4.13
N ASP A 183 -22.02 -2.29 -3.23
CA ASP A 183 -23.37 -2.09 -2.69
C ASP A 183 -23.53 -0.66 -2.13
N LYS A 184 -22.57 -0.22 -1.31
CA LYS A 184 -22.57 1.10 -0.69
C LYS A 184 -22.32 2.20 -1.70
N ILE A 185 -21.43 1.98 -2.64
CA ILE A 185 -21.17 2.96 -3.69
C ILE A 185 -22.44 3.18 -4.50
N LEU A 186 -23.10 2.10 -4.95
CA LEU A 186 -24.32 2.18 -5.74
C LEU A 186 -25.45 2.88 -4.97
N VAL A 187 -25.63 2.59 -3.68
CA VAL A 187 -26.71 3.20 -2.87
C VAL A 187 -26.40 4.66 -2.49
N ASN A 188 -25.17 4.97 -2.09
CA ASN A 188 -24.86 6.28 -1.50
C ASN A 188 -24.22 7.27 -2.49
N LEU A 189 -23.88 6.83 -3.68
CA LEU A 189 -23.27 7.63 -4.74
C LEU A 189 -23.97 7.34 -6.08
N PRO A 190 -25.25 7.74 -6.23
CA PRO A 190 -26.07 7.46 -7.41
C PRO A 190 -25.53 8.10 -8.69
N GLU A 191 -24.53 8.97 -8.58
CA GLU A 191 -23.78 9.53 -9.70
C GLU A 191 -22.98 8.47 -10.47
N ILE A 192 -22.67 7.32 -9.86
CA ILE A 192 -22.02 6.19 -10.52
C ILE A 192 -23.09 5.29 -11.14
N ASP A 193 -23.01 5.09 -12.45
CA ASP A 193 -24.01 4.33 -13.19
C ASP A 193 -23.78 2.82 -13.13
N PHE A 194 -22.51 2.38 -13.17
CA PHE A 194 -22.12 0.97 -13.16
C PHE A 194 -20.83 0.75 -12.36
N ILE A 195 -20.70 -0.42 -11.73
CA ILE A 195 -19.44 -0.90 -11.16
C ILE A 195 -18.99 -2.16 -11.92
N LEU A 196 -17.78 -2.09 -12.48
CA LEU A 196 -17.04 -3.21 -13.03
C LEU A 196 -16.16 -3.77 -11.91
N PHE A 197 -16.57 -4.89 -11.30
CA PHE A 197 -15.94 -5.42 -10.10
C PHE A 197 -14.94 -6.55 -10.40
N ASN A 198 -14.02 -6.77 -9.47
CA ASN A 198 -12.85 -7.63 -9.60
C ASN A 198 -11.88 -7.15 -10.70
N GLU A 199 -11.34 -8.07 -11.50
CA GLU A 199 -10.44 -7.77 -12.61
C GLU A 199 -11.25 -7.48 -13.88
N ALA A 200 -11.19 -6.22 -14.34
CA ALA A 200 -12.07 -5.73 -15.40
C ALA A 200 -11.48 -5.84 -16.82
N ASP A 201 -10.37 -6.55 -17.04
CA ASP A 201 -9.65 -6.48 -18.34
C ASP A 201 -10.50 -6.98 -19.51
N GLN A 202 -11.28 -8.05 -19.29
CA GLN A 202 -12.24 -8.56 -20.27
C GLN A 202 -13.62 -7.95 -20.06
N THR A 203 -14.03 -7.76 -18.81
CA THR A 203 -15.35 -7.23 -18.44
C THR A 203 -15.58 -5.84 -19.01
N LEU A 204 -14.57 -4.97 -19.02
CA LEU A 204 -14.66 -3.65 -19.66
C LEU A 204 -15.00 -3.77 -21.15
N VAL A 205 -14.26 -4.60 -21.89
CA VAL A 205 -14.48 -4.78 -23.33
C VAL A 205 -15.86 -5.39 -23.60
N GLN A 206 -16.26 -6.41 -22.82
CA GLN A 206 -17.58 -7.03 -22.94
C GLN A 206 -18.71 -6.05 -22.65
N PHE A 207 -18.53 -5.21 -21.63
CA PHE A 207 -19.48 -4.16 -21.28
C PHE A 207 -19.64 -3.16 -22.42
N LEU A 208 -18.54 -2.61 -22.93
CA LEU A 208 -18.57 -1.65 -24.04
C LEU A 208 -19.12 -2.28 -25.33
N ASP A 209 -18.79 -3.55 -25.61
CA ASP A 209 -19.32 -4.27 -26.77
C ASP A 209 -20.84 -4.40 -26.66
N ALA A 210 -21.34 -4.81 -25.50
CA ALA A 210 -22.78 -4.94 -25.24
C ALA A 210 -23.51 -3.59 -25.34
N VAL A 211 -22.94 -2.48 -24.84
CA VAL A 211 -23.49 -1.12 -25.03
C VAL A 211 -23.64 -0.80 -26.52
N ASN A 212 -22.65 -1.15 -27.33
CA ASN A 212 -22.65 -0.88 -28.77
C ASN A 212 -23.46 -1.89 -29.60
N GLY A 213 -24.16 -2.82 -28.96
CA GLY A 213 -24.88 -3.89 -29.65
C GLY A 213 -23.99 -4.93 -30.33
N ARG A 214 -22.70 -4.98 -29.98
CA ARG A 214 -21.75 -5.99 -30.45
C ARG A 214 -21.78 -7.19 -29.51
N LYS A 215 -21.65 -8.41 -30.06
CA LYS A 215 -21.55 -9.66 -29.29
C LYS A 215 -22.67 -9.84 -28.25
N GLN A 216 -23.90 -9.45 -28.58
CA GLN A 216 -25.08 -9.48 -27.70
C GLN A 216 -25.31 -10.84 -27.02
N ASP A 217 -24.98 -11.94 -27.69
CA ASP A 217 -25.12 -13.32 -27.17
C ASP A 217 -24.08 -13.69 -26.10
N THR A 218 -23.09 -12.83 -25.85
CA THR A 218 -22.08 -13.07 -24.80
C THR A 218 -22.64 -12.68 -23.44
N ALA A 219 -22.64 -13.62 -22.50
CA ALA A 219 -23.05 -13.36 -21.12
C ALA A 219 -22.17 -12.28 -20.49
N LEU A 220 -22.81 -11.26 -19.91
CA LEU A 220 -22.12 -10.15 -19.27
C LEU A 220 -21.70 -10.55 -17.85
N LYS A 221 -20.41 -10.45 -17.51
CA LYS A 221 -19.88 -10.83 -16.19
C LYS A 221 -19.14 -9.68 -15.53
N GLY A 222 -19.20 -9.60 -14.21
CA GLY A 222 -18.46 -8.62 -13.42
C GLY A 222 -19.07 -7.22 -13.42
N VAL A 223 -20.38 -7.07 -13.61
CA VAL A 223 -21.06 -5.75 -13.66
C VAL A 223 -22.10 -5.64 -12.56
N ALA A 224 -22.11 -4.54 -11.82
CA ALA A 224 -23.11 -4.21 -10.81
C ALA A 224 -23.76 -2.84 -11.06
N VAL A 225 -25.04 -2.72 -10.71
CA VAL A 225 -25.88 -1.53 -10.94
C VAL A 225 -26.84 -1.31 -9.77
N LEU A 226 -27.33 -0.08 -9.64
CA LEU A 226 -28.49 0.21 -8.79
C LEU A 226 -29.77 0.00 -9.62
N ASN A 227 -30.64 -0.92 -9.18
CA ASN A 227 -31.96 -1.15 -9.79
C ASN A 227 -32.99 -0.13 -9.30
N GLN A 228 -34.16 -0.07 -9.95
CA GLN A 228 -35.31 0.68 -9.46
C GLN A 228 -35.67 0.26 -8.02
N GLY A 229 -35.80 1.24 -7.11
CA GLY A 229 -36.08 1.01 -5.68
C GLY A 229 -34.84 0.88 -4.79
N ASP A 230 -33.69 1.39 -5.24
CA ASP A 230 -32.42 1.45 -4.49
C ASP A 230 -31.82 0.08 -4.11
N GLU A 231 -32.14 -0.96 -4.89
CA GLU A 231 -31.59 -2.32 -4.70
C GLU A 231 -30.36 -2.54 -5.60
N PRO A 232 -29.17 -2.80 -5.04
CA PRO A 232 -28.00 -3.19 -5.83
C PRO A 232 -28.15 -4.59 -6.43
N VAL A 233 -27.91 -4.68 -7.73
CA VAL A 233 -28.01 -5.92 -8.53
C VAL A 233 -26.72 -6.11 -9.31
N SER A 234 -26.33 -7.35 -9.59
CA SER A 234 -25.11 -7.65 -10.34
C SER A 234 -25.26 -8.80 -11.32
N THR A 235 -24.30 -8.95 -12.21
CA THR A 235 -24.09 -10.19 -12.96
C THR A 235 -23.18 -11.15 -12.19
N GLU A 236 -22.97 -12.34 -12.75
CA GLU A 236 -22.01 -13.31 -12.24
C GLU A 236 -20.59 -12.73 -12.23
N ALA A 237 -19.80 -13.10 -11.23
CA ALA A 237 -18.40 -12.68 -11.16
C ALA A 237 -17.58 -13.26 -12.32
N ALA A 238 -16.66 -12.47 -12.88
CA ALA A 238 -15.65 -12.97 -13.78
C ALA A 238 -14.42 -13.44 -12.98
N ILE A 239 -13.91 -14.64 -13.30
CA ILE A 239 -12.52 -14.99 -12.99
C ILE A 239 -11.74 -14.67 -14.26
N ALA A 240 -11.08 -13.51 -14.29
CA ALA A 240 -10.31 -13.11 -15.46
C ALA A 240 -9.11 -14.06 -15.64
N PRO A 241 -8.82 -14.53 -16.87
CA PRO A 241 -7.58 -15.24 -17.16
C PRO A 241 -6.39 -14.28 -17.02
N MET A 242 -5.16 -14.81 -16.97
CA MET A 242 -4.00 -13.94 -17.13
C MET A 242 -4.05 -13.31 -18.51
N ILE A 243 -3.87 -12.00 -18.57
CA ILE A 243 -3.68 -11.29 -19.83
C ILE A 243 -2.18 -11.12 -20.08
N ASP A 244 -1.76 -11.44 -21.29
CA ASP A 244 -0.38 -11.28 -21.73
C ASP A 244 -0.24 -9.97 -22.51
N ILE A 245 -0.19 -8.84 -21.78
CA ILE A 245 -0.17 -7.52 -22.38
C ILE A 245 0.71 -6.55 -21.60
N ILE A 246 1.31 -5.61 -22.34
CA ILE A 246 2.09 -4.49 -21.80
C ILE A 246 1.15 -3.28 -21.65
N PRO A 247 1.11 -2.60 -20.49
CA PRO A 247 0.26 -1.43 -20.27
C PRO A 247 0.50 -0.30 -21.27
N ASP A 248 -0.53 0.50 -21.54
CA ASP A 248 -0.40 1.76 -22.29
C ASP A 248 -0.71 2.95 -21.39
N TYR A 249 0.33 3.70 -21.02
CA TYR A 249 0.24 4.87 -20.16
C TYR A 249 -0.07 6.16 -20.93
N LYS A 250 -0.25 6.10 -22.25
CA LYS A 250 -0.53 7.26 -23.11
C LYS A 250 0.45 8.40 -22.90
N GLY A 251 -0.06 9.58 -22.54
CA GLY A 251 0.74 10.78 -22.30
C GLY A 251 1.30 10.89 -20.88
N LEU A 252 1.09 9.90 -20.00
CA LEU A 252 1.55 10.01 -18.62
C LEU A 252 3.08 9.96 -18.53
N PRO A 253 3.72 10.87 -17.78
CA PRO A 253 5.17 10.96 -17.70
C PRO A 253 5.73 10.00 -16.64
N ILE A 254 5.67 8.69 -16.89
CA ILE A 254 6.00 7.64 -15.89
C ILE A 254 7.38 7.85 -15.24
N GLY A 255 8.38 8.33 -15.99
CA GLY A 255 9.71 8.63 -15.49
C GLY A 255 9.78 9.76 -14.45
N GLU A 256 8.71 10.54 -14.26
CA GLU A 256 8.64 11.63 -13.31
C GLU A 256 7.94 11.31 -11.99
N TYR A 257 7.23 10.19 -11.88
CA TYR A 257 6.41 9.89 -10.69
C TYR A 257 7.21 9.92 -9.39
N ALA A 258 8.42 9.34 -9.41
CA ALA A 258 9.36 9.34 -8.28
C ALA A 258 9.89 10.74 -7.90
N LYS A 259 9.65 11.78 -8.71
CA LYS A 259 10.00 13.17 -8.38
C LYS A 259 8.98 13.84 -7.47
N TYR A 260 7.73 13.36 -7.46
CA TYR A 260 6.61 13.98 -6.74
C TYR A 260 6.04 13.10 -5.62
N GLY A 261 6.51 11.85 -5.51
CA GLY A 261 6.17 10.96 -4.40
C GLY A 261 7.04 9.72 -4.36
N THR A 262 6.58 8.72 -3.61
CA THR A 262 7.29 7.45 -3.39
C THR A 262 6.66 6.29 -4.16
N ILE A 263 7.49 5.36 -4.61
CA ILE A 263 7.09 4.10 -5.26
C ILE A 263 7.81 2.97 -4.53
N GLY A 264 7.06 2.12 -3.83
CA GLY A 264 7.59 0.98 -3.10
C GLY A 264 8.13 1.31 -1.72
N ALA A 265 8.40 0.26 -0.94
CA ALA A 265 8.83 0.34 0.45
C ALA A 265 10.35 0.45 0.62
N TYR A 266 11.11 0.42 -0.48
CA TYR A 266 12.58 0.38 -0.52
C TYR A 266 13.22 1.64 -1.10
N THR A 267 12.50 2.78 -1.11
CA THR A 267 13.04 4.02 -1.69
C THR A 267 14.31 4.54 -1.01
N PHE A 268 14.63 4.08 0.22
CA PHE A 268 15.86 4.42 0.94
C PHE A 268 17.10 3.67 0.43
N LEU A 269 16.94 2.66 -0.43
CA LEU A 269 18.05 1.93 -1.06
C LEU A 269 18.49 2.53 -2.41
N ARG A 270 17.83 3.60 -2.85
CA ARG A 270 18.09 4.22 -4.16
C ARG A 270 18.20 5.73 -4.01
N GLU A 271 18.89 6.36 -4.96
CA GLU A 271 18.99 7.82 -5.01
C GLU A 271 17.60 8.45 -5.10
N ALA A 272 17.39 9.55 -4.37
CA ALA A 272 16.15 10.30 -4.40
C ALA A 272 15.77 10.72 -5.83
N GLY A 273 14.53 10.51 -6.22
CA GLY A 273 14.05 10.82 -7.57
C GLY A 273 14.47 9.81 -8.66
N THR A 274 15.10 8.69 -8.31
CA THR A 274 15.36 7.59 -9.26
C THR A 274 14.07 7.19 -9.97
N PRO A 275 13.99 7.30 -11.32
CA PRO A 275 12.80 6.93 -12.07
C PRO A 275 12.41 5.49 -11.77
N ALA A 276 11.18 5.30 -11.27
CA ALA A 276 10.67 4.02 -10.85
C ALA A 276 9.25 3.80 -11.41
N ALA A 277 8.89 2.54 -11.61
CA ALA A 277 7.55 2.14 -12.03
C ALA A 277 7.13 0.84 -11.34
N THR A 278 5.92 0.38 -11.64
CA THR A 278 5.36 -0.85 -11.12
C THR A 278 5.13 -1.85 -12.25
N VAL A 279 5.32 -3.14 -11.97
CA VAL A 279 5.07 -4.24 -12.92
C VAL A 279 4.32 -5.36 -12.20
N ILE A 280 3.42 -6.04 -12.91
CA ILE A 280 2.80 -7.28 -12.43
C ILE A 280 3.20 -8.45 -13.32
N SER A 281 3.72 -9.53 -12.71
CA SER A 281 4.00 -10.78 -13.45
C SER A 281 2.96 -11.86 -13.18
N ARG A 282 2.28 -11.77 -12.04
CA ARG A 282 1.31 -12.76 -11.55
C ARG A 282 0.14 -12.06 -10.87
N ARG A 283 -1.04 -12.66 -11.00
CA ARG A 283 -2.26 -12.19 -10.34
C ARG A 283 -2.84 -13.26 -9.44
N GLY A 284 -3.29 -12.83 -8.26
CA GLY A 284 -3.79 -13.71 -7.20
C GLY A 284 -2.67 -14.31 -6.35
N CYS A 285 -3.06 -15.07 -5.33
CA CYS A 285 -2.15 -15.67 -4.36
C CYS A 285 -2.57 -17.11 -4.04
N ARG A 286 -1.58 -17.99 -3.82
CA ARG A 286 -1.88 -19.38 -3.40
C ARG A 286 -2.37 -19.44 -1.95
N ALA A 287 -2.03 -18.45 -1.13
CA ALA A 287 -2.39 -18.38 0.30
C ALA A 287 -3.86 -18.02 0.51
N ALA A 288 -4.40 -18.31 1.71
CA ALA A 288 -5.79 -18.08 2.10
C ALA A 288 -5.91 -17.26 3.40
N CYS A 289 -4.95 -16.35 3.63
CA CYS A 289 -4.82 -15.66 4.91
C CYS A 289 -6.13 -14.97 5.32
N SER A 290 -6.57 -15.17 6.56
CA SER A 290 -7.88 -14.70 7.08
C SER A 290 -8.05 -13.18 7.05
N PHE A 291 -6.94 -12.44 7.00
CA PHE A 291 -6.90 -10.98 7.00
C PHE A 291 -6.71 -10.36 5.61
N CYS A 292 -6.52 -11.16 4.55
CA CYS A 292 -6.13 -10.66 3.23
C CYS A 292 -7.32 -10.62 2.25
N SER A 293 -7.46 -9.52 1.50
CA SER A 293 -8.53 -9.32 0.52
C SER A 293 -8.21 -9.84 -0.89
N VAL A 294 -6.97 -10.30 -1.16
CA VAL A 294 -6.53 -10.75 -2.49
C VAL A 294 -7.45 -11.85 -3.03
N ARG A 295 -7.83 -12.84 -2.22
CA ARG A 295 -8.75 -13.91 -2.67
C ARG A 295 -10.16 -13.40 -2.94
N THR A 296 -10.59 -12.36 -2.24
CA THR A 296 -11.92 -11.75 -2.42
C THR A 296 -12.00 -11.05 -3.77
N VAL A 297 -10.93 -10.37 -4.20
CA VAL A 297 -10.89 -9.60 -5.45
C VAL A 297 -10.39 -10.43 -6.64
N SER A 298 -9.27 -11.12 -6.48
CA SER A 298 -8.55 -11.80 -7.57
C SER A 298 -8.95 -13.28 -7.72
N GLY A 299 -9.77 -13.80 -6.81
CA GLY A 299 -10.20 -15.20 -6.77
C GLY A 299 -9.13 -16.16 -6.21
N LYS A 300 -9.39 -17.47 -6.30
CA LYS A 300 -8.47 -18.52 -5.82
C LYS A 300 -7.40 -18.85 -6.86
N GLY A 301 -6.17 -19.04 -6.39
CA GLY A 301 -5.04 -19.48 -7.21
C GLY A 301 -4.19 -18.34 -7.73
N VAL A 302 -3.20 -18.69 -8.55
CA VAL A 302 -2.26 -17.74 -9.14
C VAL A 302 -2.27 -17.92 -10.65
N ARG A 303 -2.28 -16.80 -11.36
CA ARG A 303 -2.23 -16.73 -12.81
C ARG A 303 -0.91 -16.09 -13.21
N VAL A 304 -0.17 -16.71 -14.13
CA VAL A 304 1.24 -16.35 -14.45
C VAL A 304 1.32 -15.78 -15.85
N ARG A 305 1.98 -14.63 -16.02
CA ARG A 305 2.34 -14.06 -17.32
C ARG A 305 3.63 -14.68 -17.84
N PRO A 306 3.79 -14.89 -19.16
CA PRO A 306 5.08 -15.28 -19.74
C PRO A 306 6.21 -14.34 -19.31
N GLY A 307 7.33 -14.92 -18.85
CA GLY A 307 8.50 -14.16 -18.39
C GLY A 307 9.09 -13.26 -19.48
N GLN A 308 9.04 -13.70 -20.75
CA GLN A 308 9.47 -12.90 -21.89
C GLN A 308 8.69 -11.58 -22.01
N THR A 309 7.36 -11.61 -21.89
CA THR A 309 6.54 -10.39 -21.93
C THR A 309 6.86 -9.47 -20.75
N VAL A 310 7.09 -10.04 -19.56
CA VAL A 310 7.52 -9.28 -18.38
C VAL A 310 8.85 -8.57 -18.64
N ALA A 311 9.83 -9.27 -19.21
CA ALA A 311 11.12 -8.67 -19.58
C ALA A 311 10.96 -7.58 -20.65
N GLN A 312 10.11 -7.78 -21.66
CA GLN A 312 9.82 -6.75 -22.66
C GLN A 312 9.16 -5.51 -22.06
N GLU A 313 8.27 -5.67 -21.07
CA GLU A 313 7.69 -4.54 -20.36
C GLU A 313 8.74 -3.74 -19.59
N ILE A 314 9.63 -4.40 -18.85
CA ILE A 314 10.72 -3.73 -18.13
C ILE A 314 11.63 -2.98 -19.11
N LYS A 315 11.96 -3.61 -20.25
CA LYS A 315 12.72 -2.97 -21.33
C LYS A 315 12.00 -1.75 -21.89
N PHE A 316 10.69 -1.84 -22.14
CA PHE A 316 9.87 -0.72 -22.61
C PHE A 316 9.86 0.43 -21.60
N LEU A 317 9.65 0.14 -20.31
CA LEU A 317 9.65 1.14 -19.24
C LEU A 317 11.00 1.86 -19.16
N HIS A 318 12.11 1.12 -19.26
CA HIS A 318 13.45 1.69 -19.26
C HIS A 318 13.70 2.56 -20.49
N LYS A 319 13.43 2.07 -21.71
CA LYS A 319 13.74 2.78 -22.96
C LYS A 319 12.84 3.99 -23.21
N THR A 320 11.58 3.93 -22.83
CA THR A 320 10.59 4.99 -23.08
C THR A 320 10.58 6.04 -21.99
N TYR A 321 10.68 5.62 -20.72
CA TYR A 321 10.49 6.51 -19.56
C TYR A 321 11.75 6.66 -18.69
N GLY A 322 12.86 6.01 -19.05
CA GLY A 322 14.09 6.07 -18.27
C GLY A 322 14.02 5.36 -16.92
N VAL A 323 13.06 4.46 -16.72
CA VAL A 323 12.88 3.69 -15.47
C VAL A 323 14.16 2.92 -15.14
N ARG A 324 14.63 3.05 -13.89
CA ARG A 324 15.81 2.35 -13.34
C ARG A 324 15.47 1.45 -12.15
N HIS A 325 14.21 1.45 -11.72
CA HIS A 325 13.74 0.62 -10.63
C HIS A 325 12.29 0.17 -10.82
N VAL A 326 12.00 -1.09 -10.51
CA VAL A 326 10.65 -1.69 -10.60
C VAL A 326 10.20 -2.19 -9.23
N MET A 327 9.01 -1.80 -8.80
CA MET A 327 8.31 -2.47 -7.71
C MET A 327 7.35 -3.53 -8.28
N TRP A 328 7.45 -4.77 -7.80
CA TRP A 328 6.48 -5.80 -8.12
C TRP A 328 5.14 -5.56 -7.41
N LEU A 329 4.04 -5.64 -8.16
CA LEU A 329 2.67 -5.61 -7.64
C LEU A 329 2.14 -7.01 -7.29
N ASP A 330 2.93 -8.05 -7.55
CA ASP A 330 2.57 -9.44 -7.34
C ASP A 330 2.28 -9.78 -5.86
N ASP A 331 1.18 -10.48 -5.60
CA ASP A 331 0.84 -11.01 -4.26
C ASP A 331 1.55 -12.35 -3.94
N ASP A 332 2.09 -13.04 -4.96
CA ASP A 332 2.80 -14.32 -4.84
C ASP A 332 3.86 -14.43 -5.95
N LEU A 333 4.84 -13.52 -5.93
CA LEU A 333 5.90 -13.41 -6.95
C LEU A 333 6.67 -14.72 -7.18
N PHE A 334 6.83 -15.54 -6.14
CA PHE A 334 7.55 -16.81 -6.18
C PHE A 334 6.64 -18.02 -6.47
N PHE A 335 5.41 -17.78 -6.95
CA PHE A 335 4.59 -18.85 -7.50
C PHE A 335 5.18 -19.42 -8.78
N ASP A 336 5.15 -20.76 -8.85
CA ASP A 336 5.83 -21.55 -9.86
C ASP A 336 7.33 -21.21 -9.89
N ILE A 337 8.11 -21.91 -9.05
CA ILE A 337 9.53 -21.59 -8.80
C ILE A 337 10.33 -21.65 -10.10
N GLU A 338 10.06 -22.61 -10.97
CA GLU A 338 10.74 -22.75 -12.25
C GLU A 338 10.39 -21.59 -13.19
N ALA A 339 9.11 -21.22 -13.27
CA ALA A 339 8.69 -20.05 -14.05
C ALA A 339 9.26 -18.73 -13.48
N ALA A 340 9.39 -18.61 -12.15
CA ALA A 340 10.02 -17.45 -11.50
C ALA A 340 11.51 -17.36 -11.85
N ILE A 341 12.25 -18.46 -11.76
CA ILE A 341 13.65 -18.53 -12.16
C ILE A 341 13.81 -18.17 -13.65
N ALA A 342 12.98 -18.73 -14.51
CA ALA A 342 13.02 -18.43 -15.95
C ALA A 342 12.76 -16.94 -16.22
N MET A 343 11.74 -16.35 -15.58
CA MET A 343 11.46 -14.91 -15.69
C MET A 343 12.64 -14.05 -15.23
N PHE A 344 13.27 -14.37 -14.10
CA PHE A 344 14.41 -13.60 -13.63
C PHE A 344 15.62 -13.71 -14.55
N LYS A 345 15.85 -14.88 -15.17
CA LYS A 345 16.88 -15.05 -16.21
C LYS A 345 16.59 -14.18 -17.43
N GLU A 346 15.36 -14.19 -17.94
CA GLU A 346 14.94 -13.32 -19.06
C GLU A 346 15.16 -11.83 -18.74
N ILE A 347 14.95 -11.41 -17.50
CA ILE A 347 15.23 -10.03 -17.05
C ILE A 347 16.72 -9.75 -16.99
N ALA A 348 17.51 -10.67 -16.44
CA ALA A 348 18.98 -10.54 -16.37
C ALA A 348 19.61 -10.46 -17.77
N ASP A 349 19.11 -11.26 -18.72
CA ASP A 349 19.58 -11.31 -20.11
C ASP A 349 19.32 -10.01 -20.89
N LEU A 350 18.48 -9.10 -20.38
CA LEU A 350 18.32 -7.76 -20.95
C LEU A 350 19.56 -6.87 -20.77
N ASP A 351 20.42 -7.20 -19.78
CA ASP A 351 21.60 -6.42 -19.40
C ASP A 351 21.29 -4.92 -19.21
N LEU A 352 20.20 -4.64 -18.49
CA LEU A 352 19.77 -3.28 -18.17
C LEU A 352 20.13 -2.92 -16.73
N PRO A 353 20.50 -1.66 -16.44
CA PRO A 353 20.76 -1.19 -15.08
C PRO A 353 19.43 -0.91 -14.35
N VAL A 354 18.56 -1.91 -14.29
CA VAL A 354 17.25 -1.86 -13.62
C VAL A 354 17.30 -2.76 -12.39
N THR A 355 16.99 -2.17 -11.24
CA THR A 355 16.82 -2.91 -9.99
C THR A 355 15.35 -3.17 -9.72
N TRP A 356 15.03 -4.08 -8.80
CA TRP A 356 13.66 -4.28 -8.38
C TRP A 356 13.49 -4.66 -6.92
N ASP A 357 12.31 -4.34 -6.38
CA ASP A 357 11.87 -4.77 -5.06
C ASP A 357 10.52 -5.51 -5.12
N ALA A 358 10.27 -6.40 -4.15
CA ALA A 358 8.95 -6.99 -3.93
C ALA A 358 8.33 -6.45 -2.63
N SER A 359 7.80 -5.23 -2.73
CA SER A 359 7.16 -4.51 -1.61
C SER A 359 5.84 -5.12 -1.13
N ASN A 360 5.12 -5.90 -1.94
CA ASN A 360 3.90 -6.60 -1.47
C ASN A 360 4.23 -7.86 -0.63
N GLY A 361 5.44 -8.39 -0.82
CA GLY A 361 5.99 -9.50 -0.07
C GLY A 361 6.00 -10.83 -0.81
N VAL A 362 6.74 -11.78 -0.25
CA VAL A 362 6.92 -13.13 -0.78
C VAL A 362 6.65 -14.19 0.29
N ILE A 363 6.32 -15.40 -0.13
CA ILE A 363 6.08 -16.54 0.75
C ILE A 363 7.41 -17.23 1.04
N ALA A 364 7.86 -17.19 2.30
CA ALA A 364 9.12 -17.78 2.76
C ALA A 364 9.31 -19.24 2.32
N ALA A 365 8.24 -20.05 2.36
CA ALA A 365 8.28 -21.46 2.00
C ALA A 365 8.60 -21.74 0.51
N ALA A 366 8.51 -20.73 -0.36
CA ALA A 366 8.86 -20.85 -1.77
C ALA A 366 10.36 -20.60 -2.06
N MET A 367 11.12 -20.13 -1.07
CA MET A 367 12.53 -19.77 -1.27
C MET A 367 13.40 -21.01 -1.45
N THR A 368 14.23 -20.97 -2.50
CA THR A 368 15.29 -21.94 -2.79
C THR A 368 16.56 -21.18 -3.17
N HIS A 369 17.72 -21.80 -3.04
CA HIS A 369 18.99 -21.18 -3.45
C HIS A 369 18.95 -20.71 -4.91
N ALA A 370 18.54 -21.58 -5.84
CA ALA A 370 18.47 -21.25 -7.27
C ALA A 370 17.51 -20.08 -7.58
N LEU A 371 16.40 -19.97 -6.83
CA LEU A 371 15.47 -18.86 -6.97
C LEU A 371 16.09 -17.53 -6.51
N LEU A 372 16.75 -17.53 -5.35
CA LEU A 372 17.39 -16.33 -4.80
C LEU A 372 18.59 -15.90 -5.66
N GLU A 373 19.38 -16.85 -6.17
CA GLU A 373 20.47 -16.59 -7.11
C GLU A 373 19.97 -15.91 -8.39
N ALA A 374 18.91 -16.46 -9.00
CA ALA A 374 18.29 -15.86 -10.19
C ALA A 374 17.70 -14.47 -9.86
N ALA A 375 17.07 -14.30 -8.69
CA ALA A 375 16.53 -13.02 -8.27
C ALA A 375 17.64 -11.95 -8.15
N VAL A 376 18.77 -12.26 -7.51
CA VAL A 376 19.93 -11.35 -7.42
C VAL A 376 20.48 -11.02 -8.81
N ALA A 377 20.68 -12.02 -9.67
CA ALA A 377 21.18 -11.80 -11.04
C ALA A 377 20.27 -10.88 -11.86
N SER A 378 18.96 -10.87 -11.58
CA SER A 378 17.99 -10.01 -12.25
C SER A 378 17.83 -8.60 -11.64
N GLY A 379 18.61 -8.25 -10.61
CA GLY A 379 18.60 -6.92 -10.00
C GLY A 379 17.76 -6.78 -8.72
N CYS A 380 17.45 -7.88 -8.02
CA CYS A 380 16.76 -7.82 -6.72
C CYS A 380 17.57 -7.02 -5.68
N VAL A 381 16.96 -5.98 -5.10
CA VAL A 381 17.56 -5.20 -4.00
C VAL A 381 16.87 -5.43 -2.66
N GLY A 382 15.64 -5.93 -2.66
CA GLY A 382 14.93 -6.22 -1.42
C GLY A 382 13.52 -6.77 -1.59
N PHE A 383 13.04 -7.46 -0.57
CA PHE A 383 11.66 -7.94 -0.52
C PHE A 383 11.17 -8.14 0.91
N ASN A 384 9.85 -8.05 1.06
CA ASN A 384 9.17 -8.32 2.32
C ASN A 384 8.85 -9.83 2.43
N ILE A 385 8.90 -10.37 3.63
CA ILE A 385 8.54 -11.75 3.95
C ILE A 385 7.35 -11.68 4.89
N GLY A 386 6.22 -12.25 4.47
CA GLY A 386 5.02 -12.29 5.32
C GLY A 386 5.18 -13.33 6.42
N VAL A 387 5.76 -12.95 7.56
CA VAL A 387 5.96 -13.80 8.75
C VAL A 387 4.70 -13.78 9.62
N GLU A 388 4.17 -12.59 9.86
CA GLU A 388 3.02 -12.18 10.70
C GLU A 388 3.15 -12.51 12.18
N SER A 389 3.47 -13.76 12.54
CA SER A 389 3.55 -14.20 13.93
C SER A 389 4.60 -15.30 14.11
N GLY A 390 5.20 -15.36 15.29
CA GLY A 390 6.05 -16.47 15.73
C GLY A 390 5.32 -17.52 16.54
N ASN A 391 4.01 -17.35 16.78
CA ASN A 391 3.21 -18.33 17.48
C ASN A 391 2.46 -19.24 16.49
N ALA A 392 2.62 -20.55 16.64
CA ALA A 392 2.05 -21.53 15.71
C ALA A 392 0.51 -21.56 15.71
N GLU A 393 -0.12 -21.27 16.86
CA GLU A 393 -1.58 -21.20 16.95
C GLU A 393 -2.13 -19.97 16.24
N ILE A 394 -1.53 -18.79 16.47
CA ILE A 394 -1.90 -17.56 15.77
C ILE A 394 -1.74 -17.70 14.25
N LEU A 395 -0.62 -18.28 13.78
CA LEU A 395 -0.43 -18.57 12.34
C LEU A 395 -1.52 -19.49 11.77
N ARG A 396 -1.96 -20.49 12.54
CA ARG A 396 -3.05 -21.39 12.15
C ARG A 396 -4.38 -20.65 12.07
N LEU A 397 -4.68 -19.77 13.04
CA LEU A 397 -5.89 -18.93 13.03
C LEU A 397 -5.88 -17.95 11.85
N MET A 398 -4.71 -17.42 11.50
CA MET A 398 -4.50 -16.57 10.33
C MET A 398 -4.60 -17.34 9.00
N ALA A 399 -4.63 -18.68 9.01
CA ALA A 399 -4.52 -19.52 7.83
C ALA A 399 -3.26 -19.23 6.98
N LYS A 400 -2.13 -18.93 7.63
CA LYS A 400 -0.86 -18.68 6.95
C LYS A 400 -0.30 -19.96 6.33
N PRO A 401 0.26 -19.91 5.11
CA PRO A 401 0.87 -21.07 4.47
C PRO A 401 2.27 -21.40 5.04
N GLY A 402 2.90 -20.47 5.75
CA GLY A 402 4.21 -20.64 6.40
C GLY A 402 4.10 -21.16 7.83
N ASN A 403 5.22 -21.68 8.34
CA ASN A 403 5.39 -22.09 9.73
C ASN A 403 6.83 -21.80 10.20
N LEU A 404 7.09 -21.95 11.50
CA LEU A 404 8.38 -21.63 12.13
C LEU A 404 9.57 -22.31 11.43
N ARG A 405 9.43 -23.58 11.04
CA ARG A 405 10.49 -24.31 10.32
C ARG A 405 10.79 -23.69 8.95
N THR A 406 9.75 -23.34 8.20
CA THR A 406 9.93 -22.69 6.88
C THR A 406 10.56 -21.31 7.00
N TYR A 407 10.23 -20.57 8.06
CA TYR A 407 10.79 -19.25 8.33
C TYR A 407 12.27 -19.33 8.71
N MET A 408 12.66 -20.24 9.60
CA MET A 408 14.06 -20.45 9.95
C MET A 408 14.90 -20.94 8.75
N ARG A 409 14.35 -21.83 7.92
CA ARG A 409 15.01 -22.25 6.67
C ARG A 409 15.21 -21.09 5.70
N ALA A 410 14.22 -20.22 5.55
CA ALA A 410 14.34 -19.03 4.71
C ALA A 410 15.41 -18.08 5.26
N ALA A 411 15.42 -17.84 6.58
CA ALA A 411 16.43 -17.03 7.24
C ALA A 411 17.85 -17.56 7.00
N GLU A 412 18.06 -18.87 7.17
CA GLU A 412 19.35 -19.53 6.89
C GLU A 412 19.81 -19.28 5.45
N LEU A 413 18.94 -19.53 4.47
CA LEU A 413 19.26 -19.29 3.05
C LEU A 413 19.60 -17.82 2.76
N LEU A 414 18.91 -16.87 3.39
CA LEU A 414 19.11 -15.44 3.13
C LEU A 414 20.48 -14.94 3.62
N THR A 415 21.14 -15.66 4.53
CA THR A 415 22.52 -15.33 4.94
C THR A 415 23.53 -15.42 3.80
N GLU A 416 23.24 -16.24 2.79
CA GLU A 416 24.08 -16.42 1.59
C GLU A 416 23.90 -15.27 0.58
N PHE A 417 22.86 -14.43 0.73
CA PHE A 417 22.49 -13.35 -0.19
C PHE A 417 22.48 -11.97 0.49
N PRO A 418 23.62 -11.48 1.03
CA PRO A 418 23.67 -10.26 1.84
C PRO A 418 23.34 -8.97 1.06
N THR A 419 23.32 -9.01 -0.27
CA THR A 419 22.93 -7.89 -1.14
C THR A 419 21.43 -7.59 -1.10
N ILE A 420 20.60 -8.57 -0.72
CA ILE A 420 19.15 -8.40 -0.59
C ILE A 420 18.85 -7.76 0.76
N PHE A 421 18.12 -6.65 0.78
CA PHE A 421 17.53 -6.12 2.00
C PHE A 421 16.24 -6.88 2.33
N THR A 422 16.20 -7.50 3.51
CA THR A 422 15.10 -8.36 3.92
C THR A 422 14.25 -7.70 5.00
N LYS A 423 12.93 -7.67 4.79
CA LYS A 423 11.98 -7.23 5.82
C LYS A 423 11.06 -8.37 6.24
N GLY A 424 10.85 -8.57 7.53
CA GLY A 424 9.83 -9.49 8.05
C GLY A 424 8.58 -8.73 8.50
N PHE A 425 7.45 -8.90 7.83
CA PHE A 425 6.21 -8.27 8.28
C PHE A 425 5.65 -9.02 9.49
N LEU A 426 5.28 -8.27 10.52
CA LEU A 426 4.67 -8.77 11.75
C LEU A 426 3.29 -8.13 11.94
N LEU A 427 2.34 -8.91 12.42
CA LEU A 427 1.02 -8.47 12.83
C LEU A 427 0.87 -8.68 14.33
N VAL A 428 0.37 -7.67 15.03
CA VAL A 428 0.12 -7.72 16.48
C VAL A 428 -1.34 -7.38 16.78
N GLY A 429 -1.88 -7.96 17.84
CA GLY A 429 -3.26 -7.77 18.24
C GLY A 429 -4.24 -8.63 17.45
N TYR A 430 -3.82 -9.82 17.00
CA TYR A 430 -4.77 -10.78 16.44
C TYR A 430 -5.76 -11.23 17.53
N PRO A 431 -7.05 -11.48 17.22
CA PRO A 431 -8.02 -11.90 18.24
C PRO A 431 -7.53 -13.11 19.06
N GLY A 432 -7.44 -12.93 20.37
CA GLY A 432 -6.93 -13.92 21.33
C GLY A 432 -5.41 -13.98 21.48
N GLU A 433 -4.64 -13.10 20.82
CA GLU A 433 -3.19 -13.05 20.94
C GLU A 433 -2.77 -12.53 22.33
N ASN A 434 -2.15 -13.40 23.11
CA ASN A 434 -1.65 -13.09 24.45
C ASN A 434 -0.16 -12.71 24.45
N VAL A 435 0.33 -12.23 25.59
CA VAL A 435 1.73 -11.83 25.79
C VAL A 435 2.72 -12.97 25.49
N GLY A 436 2.36 -14.22 25.77
CA GLY A 436 3.16 -15.39 25.39
C GLY A 436 3.34 -15.51 23.88
N ALA A 437 2.26 -15.38 23.11
CA ALA A 437 2.30 -15.40 21.65
C ALA A 437 3.05 -14.19 21.05
N LEU A 438 2.93 -13.01 21.67
CA LEU A 438 3.75 -11.84 21.31
C LEU A 438 5.24 -12.11 21.56
N SER A 439 5.57 -12.77 22.68
CA SER A 439 6.94 -13.16 23.03
C SER A 439 7.50 -14.18 22.03
N ASP A 440 6.71 -15.17 21.60
CA ASP A 440 7.09 -16.12 20.55
C ASP A 440 7.40 -15.38 19.22
N THR A 441 6.61 -14.36 18.91
CA THR A 441 6.80 -13.52 17.71
C THR A 441 8.11 -12.73 17.77
N VAL A 442 8.39 -12.08 18.90
CA VAL A 442 9.68 -11.39 19.12
C VAL A 442 10.85 -12.36 19.03
N ASN A 443 10.74 -13.52 19.68
CA ASN A 443 11.79 -14.54 19.68
C ASN A 443 12.06 -15.08 18.28
N LEU A 444 11.01 -15.37 17.49
CA LEU A 444 11.19 -15.79 16.10
C LEU A 444 11.91 -14.70 15.28
N ALA A 445 11.48 -13.44 15.40
CA ALA A 445 12.08 -12.34 14.66
C ALA A 445 13.57 -12.15 15.00
N ILE A 446 13.94 -12.24 16.28
CA ILE A 446 15.35 -12.19 16.70
C ILE A 446 16.15 -13.35 16.09
N ASN A 447 15.61 -14.58 16.13
CA ASN A 447 16.29 -15.76 15.60
C ASN A 447 16.39 -15.79 14.07
N MET A 448 15.39 -15.25 13.38
CA MET A 448 15.42 -15.11 11.92
C MET A 448 16.43 -14.05 11.46
N ASP A 449 16.76 -13.08 12.32
CA ASP A 449 17.83 -12.09 12.08
C ASP A 449 17.74 -11.40 10.70
N LEU A 450 16.53 -11.03 10.26
CA LEU A 450 16.33 -10.22 9.06
C LEU A 450 16.79 -8.77 9.29
N ASP A 451 16.87 -7.98 8.22
CA ASP A 451 17.44 -6.63 8.30
C ASP A 451 16.51 -5.66 9.06
N TRP A 452 15.19 -5.80 8.90
CA TRP A 452 14.17 -5.02 9.59
C TRP A 452 12.82 -5.74 9.70
N TYR A 453 11.99 -5.40 10.68
CA TYR A 453 10.68 -6.00 10.91
C TYR A 453 9.57 -4.95 11.05
N PRO A 454 8.92 -4.53 9.96
CA PRO A 454 7.74 -3.68 10.06
C PRO A 454 6.62 -4.42 10.81
N SER A 455 6.20 -3.88 11.95
CA SER A 455 5.04 -4.37 12.69
C SER A 455 3.81 -3.50 12.42
N GLN A 456 2.64 -4.12 12.35
CA GLN A 456 1.36 -3.42 12.24
C GLN A 456 0.33 -4.02 13.20
N ILE A 457 -0.54 -3.16 13.73
CA ILE A 457 -1.72 -3.61 14.46
C ILE A 457 -2.69 -4.19 13.44
N VAL A 458 -3.23 -5.37 13.73
CA VAL A 458 -4.22 -6.04 12.89
C VAL A 458 -5.40 -5.11 12.62
N MET A 459 -5.72 -4.91 11.34
CA MET A 459 -6.87 -4.13 10.90
C MET A 459 -7.82 -5.01 10.06
N PRO A 460 -9.08 -5.21 10.50
CA PRO A 460 -10.01 -6.03 9.75
C PRO A 460 -10.44 -5.34 8.45
N MET A 461 -10.12 -5.96 7.32
CA MET A 461 -10.58 -5.48 6.01
C MET A 461 -11.96 -6.03 5.68
N GLY A 462 -12.87 -5.18 5.21
CA GLY A 462 -14.20 -5.59 4.77
C GLY A 462 -14.13 -6.73 3.74
N GLY A 463 -15.00 -7.73 3.90
CA GLY A 463 -15.02 -8.91 3.04
C GLY A 463 -13.93 -9.95 3.30
N THR A 464 -13.25 -9.91 4.45
CA THR A 464 -12.29 -10.93 4.90
C THR A 464 -12.82 -11.73 6.11
N PRO A 465 -12.37 -12.99 6.33
CA PRO A 465 -12.77 -13.77 7.50
C PRO A 465 -12.51 -13.08 8.85
N ILE A 466 -11.38 -12.38 9.01
CA ILE A 466 -11.07 -11.70 10.27
C ILE A 466 -12.08 -10.59 10.61
N HIS A 467 -12.59 -9.90 9.58
CA HIS A 467 -13.61 -8.88 9.78
C HIS A 467 -14.91 -9.46 10.35
N GLN A 468 -15.29 -10.68 9.95
CA GLN A 468 -16.46 -11.35 10.51
C GLN A 468 -16.23 -11.72 11.97
N ILE A 469 -15.08 -12.32 12.28
CA ILE A 469 -14.70 -12.71 13.65
C ILE A 469 -14.73 -11.50 14.59
N MET A 470 -14.10 -10.39 14.21
CA MET A 470 -14.03 -9.19 15.05
C MET A 470 -15.36 -8.45 15.18
N VAL A 471 -16.28 -8.59 14.21
CA VAL A 471 -17.65 -8.06 14.32
C VAL A 471 -18.50 -8.92 15.27
N GLU A 472 -18.40 -10.25 15.18
CA GLU A 472 -19.16 -11.20 16.00
C GLU A 472 -18.75 -11.17 17.48
N GLN A 473 -17.49 -10.89 17.78
CA GLN A 473 -16.96 -10.84 19.15
C GLN A 473 -17.29 -9.53 19.91
N ASP A 474 -18.17 -8.68 19.36
CA ASP A 474 -18.54 -7.35 19.89
C ASP A 474 -17.36 -6.40 20.12
N GLU A 475 -16.18 -6.71 19.58
CA GLU A 475 -15.01 -5.82 19.61
C GLU A 475 -15.24 -4.53 18.77
N TYR A 476 -16.33 -4.50 18.00
CA TYR A 476 -16.81 -3.35 17.23
C TYR A 476 -18.05 -2.62 17.80
N GLY A 477 -18.69 -3.09 18.87
CA GLY A 477 -19.90 -2.46 19.47
C GLY A 477 -19.67 -1.02 19.94
N GLU A 478 -18.51 -0.73 20.54
CA GLU A 478 -18.10 0.65 20.89
C GLU A 478 -17.54 1.43 19.68
N THR A 479 -17.18 0.73 18.61
CA THR A 479 -16.63 1.33 17.39
C THR A 479 -17.73 1.97 16.57
N VAL A 480 -18.92 1.38 16.44
CA VAL A 480 -20.05 2.03 15.76
C VAL A 480 -20.46 3.35 16.42
N ALA A 481 -20.25 3.49 17.74
CA ALA A 481 -20.47 4.73 18.48
C ALA A 481 -19.36 5.78 18.26
N ARG A 482 -18.09 5.35 18.13
CA ARG A 482 -16.93 6.25 17.91
C ARG A 482 -16.62 6.56 16.43
N LEU A 483 -17.01 5.68 15.51
CA LEU A 483 -16.93 5.85 14.05
C LEU A 483 -17.75 7.06 13.56
N LYS A 484 -18.73 7.52 14.35
CA LYS A 484 -19.47 8.75 14.09
C LYS A 484 -18.65 10.03 14.36
N ASN A 485 -17.58 9.96 15.16
CA ASN A 485 -16.87 11.14 15.69
C ASN A 485 -15.36 11.20 15.41
N ASP A 486 -14.70 10.12 14.96
CA ASP A 486 -13.23 10.09 14.78
C ASP A 486 -12.80 10.10 13.30
N LYS A 487 -12.72 11.29 12.70
CA LYS A 487 -12.36 11.50 11.28
C LYS A 487 -10.90 11.21 10.93
N ALA A 488 -10.03 10.91 11.90
CA ALA A 488 -8.57 10.90 11.70
C ALA A 488 -7.88 9.53 11.89
N LYS A 489 -8.60 8.45 12.24
CA LYS A 489 -7.95 7.24 12.79
C LYS A 489 -7.91 6.00 11.87
N ASN A 490 -8.56 6.04 10.70
CA ASN A 490 -8.82 4.83 9.90
C ASN A 490 -8.23 4.88 8.47
N ALA A 491 -6.99 5.36 8.33
CA ALA A 491 -6.25 5.22 7.07
C ALA A 491 -5.56 3.84 7.05
N GLY A 492 -6.13 2.89 6.32
CA GLY A 492 -5.43 1.64 6.00
C GLY A 492 -4.21 1.98 5.16
N SER A 493 -3.02 1.72 5.67
CA SER A 493 -1.78 1.85 4.89
C SER A 493 -0.95 0.57 4.98
N PHE A 494 -1.05 -0.25 3.93
CA PHE A 494 -0.07 -1.29 3.59
C PHE A 494 1.27 -0.72 3.08
N SER A 495 1.45 0.59 3.21
CA SER A 495 2.68 1.29 2.83
C SER A 495 3.27 1.93 4.08
N VAL A 496 4.55 1.69 4.31
CA VAL A 496 5.42 2.47 5.21
C VAL A 496 5.49 3.90 4.65
N GLY A 497 4.41 4.65 4.85
CA GLY A 497 4.22 6.00 4.37
C GLY A 497 3.59 6.80 5.50
N VAL A 498 4.25 7.89 5.87
CA VAL A 498 3.74 8.84 6.86
C VAL A 498 2.57 9.56 6.23
N THR A 499 1.37 9.01 6.43
CA THR A 499 0.14 9.69 6.09
C THR A 499 -0.08 10.84 7.07
N GLY A 500 -0.86 11.86 6.67
CA GLY A 500 -1.24 12.94 7.58
C GLY A 500 -1.95 12.44 8.83
N ALA A 501 -2.68 11.32 8.73
CA ALA A 501 -3.32 10.64 9.87
C ALA A 501 -2.32 10.10 10.90
N VAL A 502 -1.24 9.45 10.46
CA VAL A 502 -0.16 8.98 11.36
C VAL A 502 0.48 10.17 12.08
N ARG A 503 0.76 11.26 11.36
CA ARG A 503 1.33 12.48 11.95
C ARG A 503 0.38 13.17 12.94
N GLN A 504 -0.92 13.20 12.65
CA GLN A 504 -1.94 13.73 13.56
C GLN A 504 -2.06 12.90 14.83
N ARG A 505 -1.98 11.56 14.71
CA ARG A 505 -1.97 10.64 15.84
C ARG A 505 -0.74 10.82 16.71
N GLU A 506 0.44 10.83 16.12
CA GLU A 506 1.70 11.10 16.84
C GLU A 506 1.64 12.45 17.57
N MET A 507 1.09 13.49 16.93
CA MET A 507 0.90 14.80 17.57
C MET A 507 -0.10 14.76 18.73
N ALA A 508 -1.18 13.99 18.64
CA ALA A 508 -2.17 13.84 19.70
C ALA A 508 -1.62 13.03 20.89
N GLU A 509 -0.89 11.95 20.61
CA GLU A 509 -0.25 11.11 21.63
C GLU A 509 0.89 11.85 22.36
N LYS A 510 1.65 12.69 21.64
CA LYS A 510 2.63 13.61 22.24
C LYS A 510 2.02 14.61 23.23
N ILE A 511 0.70 14.88 23.15
CA ILE A 511 0.01 15.84 24.02
C ILE A 511 -0.53 15.19 25.30
N ASP A 512 -0.99 13.94 25.24
CA ASP A 512 -1.68 13.29 26.36
C ASP A 512 -0.71 12.64 27.38
N ALA A 513 0.52 12.31 26.95
CA ALA A 513 1.59 11.75 27.79
C ALA A 513 1.14 10.62 28.74
N ALA A 514 0.21 9.76 28.27
CA ALA A 514 -0.29 8.64 29.05
C ALA A 514 0.84 7.68 29.48
N PRO A 515 0.72 7.02 30.65
CA PRO A 515 1.67 6.00 31.08
C PRO A 515 1.84 4.92 30.02
N PHE A 516 3.09 4.54 29.73
CA PHE A 516 3.38 3.49 28.76
C PHE A 516 3.12 2.10 29.35
N PHE A 517 2.34 1.29 28.64
CA PHE A 517 2.10 -0.11 28.97
C PHE A 517 3.12 -1.02 28.25
N ASP A 518 4.07 -1.59 28.99
CA ASP A 518 4.94 -2.62 28.43
C ASP A 518 4.29 -4.01 28.57
N PRO A 519 3.86 -4.66 27.47
CA PRO A 519 3.19 -5.96 27.53
C PRO A 519 4.09 -7.05 28.09
N PHE A 520 5.41 -6.93 28.01
CA PHE A 520 6.34 -7.98 28.42
C PHE A 520 6.60 -8.02 29.93
N ASN A 521 6.02 -7.08 30.69
CA ASN A 521 5.97 -7.12 32.15
C ASN A 521 4.75 -7.88 32.68
N GLU A 522 3.78 -8.20 31.82
CA GLU A 522 2.58 -8.95 32.18
C GLU A 522 2.80 -10.46 32.14
N LYS A 523 1.81 -11.21 32.67
CA LYS A 523 1.83 -12.67 32.62
C LYS A 523 1.65 -13.17 31.17
N PRO A 524 2.24 -14.33 30.80
CA PRO A 524 2.13 -14.86 29.43
C PRO A 524 0.70 -15.08 28.92
N ASP A 525 -0.25 -15.38 29.80
CA ASP A 525 -1.67 -15.61 29.46
C ASP A 525 -2.48 -14.32 29.34
N TYR A 526 -1.90 -13.16 29.67
CA TYR A 526 -2.57 -11.87 29.54
C TYR A 526 -2.83 -11.53 28.08
N VAL A 527 -4.07 -11.17 27.75
CA VAL A 527 -4.48 -10.67 26.43
C VAL A 527 -4.57 -9.14 26.52
N PRO A 528 -3.69 -8.38 25.85
CA PRO A 528 -3.75 -6.93 25.91
C PRO A 528 -5.04 -6.39 25.28
N SER A 529 -5.60 -5.36 25.90
CA SER A 529 -6.82 -4.69 25.44
C SER A 529 -6.55 -3.76 24.25
N ARG A 530 -7.62 -3.30 23.60
CA ARG A 530 -7.54 -2.41 22.44
C ARG A 530 -6.84 -1.08 22.73
N THR A 531 -7.01 -0.53 23.92
CA THR A 531 -6.35 0.72 24.32
C THR A 531 -4.84 0.54 24.51
N GLN A 532 -4.38 -0.69 24.72
CA GLN A 532 -2.97 -1.04 24.88
C GLN A 532 -2.26 -1.38 23.56
N MET A 533 -2.99 -1.56 22.44
CA MET A 533 -2.42 -2.02 21.17
C MET A 533 -1.32 -1.12 20.60
N VAL A 534 -1.39 0.18 20.87
CA VAL A 534 -0.36 1.14 20.45
C VAL A 534 0.96 0.84 21.15
N ASP A 535 0.89 0.60 22.45
CA ASP A 535 2.06 0.32 23.26
C ASP A 535 2.60 -1.09 22.99
N VAL A 536 1.72 -2.06 22.73
CA VAL A 536 2.11 -3.40 22.24
C VAL A 536 2.88 -3.31 20.93
N TRP A 537 2.34 -2.58 19.95
CA TRP A 537 3.01 -2.35 18.67
C TRP A 537 4.40 -1.72 18.85
N PHE A 538 4.49 -0.68 19.67
CA PHE A 538 5.74 0.02 19.95
C PHE A 538 6.76 -0.89 20.68
N ALA A 539 6.33 -1.64 21.69
CA ALA A 539 7.18 -2.57 22.42
C ALA A 539 7.73 -3.67 21.50
N VAL A 540 6.87 -4.28 20.68
CA VAL A 540 7.31 -5.27 19.69
C VAL A 540 8.33 -4.66 18.73
N ASP A 541 8.05 -3.49 18.14
CA ASP A 541 8.96 -2.79 17.23
C ASP A 541 10.33 -2.51 17.88
N TYR A 542 10.32 -2.00 19.12
CA TYR A 542 11.55 -1.79 19.91
C TYR A 542 12.36 -3.07 20.07
N HIS A 543 11.72 -4.16 20.52
CA HIS A 543 12.41 -5.41 20.81
C HIS A 543 12.98 -6.11 19.56
N VAL A 544 12.34 -5.98 18.40
CA VAL A 544 12.77 -6.65 17.17
C VAL A 544 13.72 -5.81 16.31
N ASN A 545 13.58 -4.48 16.31
CA ASN A 545 14.35 -3.62 15.40
C ASN A 545 15.45 -2.84 16.10
N TYR A 546 15.16 -2.27 17.27
CA TYR A 546 16.05 -1.32 17.93
C TYR A 546 16.97 -2.02 18.92
N ARG A 547 16.42 -2.75 19.89
CA ARG A 547 17.19 -3.44 20.93
C ARG A 547 18.33 -4.31 20.36
N PRO A 548 18.16 -5.08 19.26
CA PRO A 548 19.25 -5.90 18.70
C PRO A 548 20.46 -5.09 18.18
N ILE A 549 20.28 -3.81 17.83
CA ILE A 549 21.37 -2.93 17.37
C ILE A 549 22.45 -2.77 18.45
N ILE A 550 22.05 -2.80 19.74
CA ILE A 550 22.96 -2.66 20.88
C ILE A 550 24.09 -3.69 20.84
N THR A 551 23.79 -4.92 20.42
CA THR A 551 24.75 -6.04 20.37
C THR A 551 25.20 -6.42 18.96
N GLU A 552 24.70 -5.74 17.93
CA GLU A 552 25.09 -5.98 16.53
C GLU A 552 26.47 -5.40 16.24
N GLU A 553 27.39 -6.23 15.73
CA GLU A 553 28.77 -5.83 15.40
C GLU A 553 29.09 -6.03 13.91
N ARG A 554 28.20 -6.65 13.13
CA ARG A 554 28.44 -6.94 11.71
C ARG A 554 28.28 -5.65 10.90
N PRO A 555 29.34 -5.13 10.23
CA PRO A 555 29.26 -3.84 9.55
C PRO A 555 28.17 -3.78 8.47
N HIS A 556 27.97 -4.86 7.71
CA HIS A 556 26.95 -4.90 6.66
C HIS A 556 25.51 -4.80 7.22
N LYS A 557 25.22 -5.39 8.39
CA LYS A 557 23.92 -5.26 9.06
C LYS A 557 23.71 -3.86 9.60
N LEU A 558 24.75 -3.29 10.23
CA LEU A 558 24.73 -1.91 10.72
C LEU A 558 24.45 -0.91 9.59
N LEU A 559 25.08 -1.07 8.42
CA LEU A 559 24.84 -0.22 7.24
C LEU A 559 23.40 -0.32 6.72
N LYS A 560 22.82 -1.53 6.67
CA LYS A 560 21.41 -1.72 6.29
C LYS A 560 20.46 -1.06 7.29
N LYS A 561 20.67 -1.28 8.60
CA LYS A 561 19.85 -0.67 9.66
C LYS A 561 19.99 0.85 9.66
N LYS A 562 21.20 1.39 9.40
CA LYS A 562 21.44 2.82 9.17
C LYS A 562 20.60 3.35 8.01
N ALA A 563 20.64 2.69 6.85
CA ALA A 563 19.87 3.12 5.68
C ALA A 563 18.36 3.15 5.96
N MET A 564 17.84 2.16 6.70
CA MET A 564 16.44 2.13 7.11
C MET A 564 16.10 3.25 8.10
N LEU A 565 16.91 3.45 9.14
CA LEU A 565 16.68 4.49 10.14
C LEU A 565 16.82 5.90 9.59
N VAL A 566 17.80 6.16 8.71
CA VAL A 566 17.89 7.43 7.96
C VAL A 566 16.61 7.63 7.14
N GLY A 567 16.18 6.59 6.42
CA GLY A 567 14.92 6.62 5.68
C GLY A 567 13.70 6.88 6.56
N LEU A 568 13.68 6.44 7.83
CA LEU A 568 12.61 6.70 8.79
C LEU A 568 12.65 8.15 9.30
N VAL A 569 13.81 8.66 9.70
CA VAL A 569 13.98 10.06 10.16
C VAL A 569 13.65 11.05 9.03
N GLU A 570 14.09 10.75 7.81
CA GLU A 570 13.76 11.52 6.60
C GLU A 570 12.29 11.42 6.17
N ARG A 571 11.49 10.50 6.72
CA ARG A 571 10.07 10.29 6.35
C ARG A 571 9.06 10.61 7.44
N MET A 572 9.40 10.37 8.71
CA MET A 572 8.48 10.51 9.84
C MET A 572 8.66 11.86 10.49
N ASP A 573 9.75 12.00 11.25
CA ASP A 573 10.03 13.14 12.10
C ASP A 573 11.54 13.26 12.27
N THR A 574 12.11 14.42 11.91
CA THR A 574 13.55 14.69 12.05
C THR A 574 13.98 14.75 13.52
N GLU A 575 13.01 14.86 14.45
CA GLU A 575 13.22 14.97 15.89
C GLU A 575 12.82 13.69 16.64
N HIS A 576 12.74 12.54 15.95
CA HIS A 576 12.34 11.27 16.57
C HIS A 576 13.46 10.70 17.48
N PRO A 577 13.36 10.79 18.83
CA PRO A 577 14.50 10.55 19.70
C PRO A 577 14.96 9.10 19.73
N LEU A 578 14.06 8.13 19.54
CA LEU A 578 14.43 6.71 19.42
C LEU A 578 15.29 6.44 18.18
N ALA A 579 14.84 6.88 17.00
CA ALA A 579 15.60 6.70 15.77
C ALA A 579 16.94 7.45 15.82
N ALA A 580 16.97 8.66 16.39
CA ALA A 580 18.20 9.40 16.63
C ALA A 580 19.17 8.64 17.55
N LEU A 581 18.72 8.15 18.70
CA LEU A 581 19.57 7.36 19.62
C LEU A 581 20.25 6.19 18.89
N PHE A 582 19.46 5.40 18.17
CA PHE A 582 19.97 4.20 17.51
C PHE A 582 20.81 4.49 16.26
N LEU A 583 20.58 5.61 15.57
CA LEU A 583 21.51 6.13 14.56
C LEU A 583 22.85 6.51 15.20
N GLY A 584 22.83 7.17 16.36
CA GLY A 584 24.04 7.49 17.12
C GLY A 584 24.85 6.25 17.49
N ILE A 585 24.18 5.20 17.98
CA ILE A 585 24.81 3.90 18.29
C ILE A 585 25.46 3.30 17.04
N ILE A 586 24.74 3.25 15.92
CA ILE A 586 25.27 2.69 14.67
C ILE A 586 26.48 3.49 14.18
N GLU A 587 26.39 4.82 14.17
CA GLU A 587 27.50 5.67 13.72
C GLU A 587 28.73 5.48 14.60
N GLY A 588 28.57 5.39 15.93
CA GLY A 588 29.66 5.09 16.85
C GLY A 588 30.32 3.73 16.56
N LYS A 589 29.51 2.68 16.34
CA LYS A 589 30.00 1.34 15.97
C LYS A 589 30.70 1.31 14.60
N LEU A 590 30.31 2.20 13.68
CA LEU A 590 30.93 2.36 12.37
C LEU A 590 32.17 3.29 12.41
N GLY A 591 32.53 3.84 13.58
CA GLY A 591 33.70 4.72 13.76
C GLY A 591 33.47 6.19 13.39
N ASN A 592 32.21 6.62 13.20
CA ASN A 592 31.83 7.98 12.83
C ASN A 592 31.45 8.80 14.07
N SER A 593 32.43 9.10 14.93
CA SER A 593 32.20 9.73 16.24
C SER A 593 31.43 11.07 16.15
N ASP A 594 31.75 11.93 15.19
CA ASP A 594 31.07 13.24 15.04
C ASP A 594 29.57 13.10 14.74
N ASN A 595 29.22 12.18 13.84
CA ASN A 595 27.83 11.87 13.53
C ASN A 595 27.13 11.22 14.73
N ALA A 596 27.83 10.34 15.43
CA ALA A 596 27.31 9.70 16.63
C ALA A 596 26.90 10.76 17.67
N SER A 597 27.81 11.68 18.01
CA SER A 597 27.55 12.79 18.93
C SER A 597 26.35 13.64 18.50
N THR A 598 26.27 13.99 17.22
CA THR A 598 25.15 14.78 16.66
C THR A 598 23.81 14.08 16.89
N PHE A 599 23.74 12.77 16.61
CA PHE A 599 22.50 12.00 16.80
C PHE A 599 22.14 11.79 18.28
N TYR A 600 23.13 11.68 19.16
CA TYR A 600 22.88 11.63 20.60
C TYR A 600 22.34 12.95 21.15
N GLU A 601 22.84 14.10 20.67
CA GLU A 601 22.29 15.42 20.99
C GLU A 601 20.84 15.55 20.52
N LEU A 602 20.55 15.15 19.28
CA LEU A 602 19.18 15.11 18.75
C LEU A 602 18.24 14.24 19.60
N ALA A 603 18.72 13.08 20.07
CA ALA A 603 17.95 12.22 20.96
C ALA A 603 17.70 12.87 22.33
N GLN A 604 18.71 13.54 22.90
CA GLN A 604 18.60 14.28 24.17
C GLN A 604 17.57 15.41 24.06
N ASP A 605 17.64 16.21 23.00
CA ASP A 605 16.73 17.34 22.78
C ASP A 605 15.28 16.85 22.57
N GLY A 606 15.09 15.80 21.75
CA GLY A 606 13.77 15.20 21.52
C GLY A 606 13.13 14.65 22.81
N LEU A 607 13.95 14.07 23.71
CA LEU A 607 13.49 13.61 25.02
C LEU A 607 13.20 14.75 26.00
N ALA A 608 14.03 15.80 26.00
CA ALA A 608 13.78 16.98 26.83
C ALA A 608 12.45 17.66 26.46
N ALA A 609 12.13 17.67 25.16
CA ALA A 609 10.94 18.30 24.60
C ALA A 609 9.65 17.46 24.71
N SER A 610 9.72 16.16 25.06
CA SER A 610 8.57 15.27 24.97
C SER A 610 8.43 14.31 26.14
N GLU A 611 7.43 14.55 26.99
CA GLU A 611 7.07 13.66 28.10
C GLU A 611 6.67 12.25 27.62
N TYR A 612 5.94 12.17 26.50
CA TYR A 612 5.60 10.93 25.82
C TYR A 612 6.82 10.02 25.58
N TRP A 613 7.93 10.59 25.11
CA TRP A 613 9.17 9.86 24.86
C TRP A 613 9.89 9.51 26.16
N ARG A 614 9.91 10.40 27.15
CA ARG A 614 10.53 10.12 28.46
C ARG A 614 9.91 8.90 29.14
N LEU A 615 8.58 8.81 29.16
CA LEU A 615 7.87 7.68 29.78
C LEU A 615 8.21 6.35 29.09
N ARG A 616 8.31 6.33 27.76
CA ARG A 616 8.71 5.14 26.98
C ARG A 616 10.16 4.73 27.24
N PHE A 617 11.08 5.69 27.25
CA PHE A 617 12.48 5.42 27.56
C PHE A 617 12.67 4.88 28.97
N GLN A 618 11.97 5.46 29.95
CA GLN A 618 11.99 4.99 31.32
C GLN A 618 11.44 3.56 31.45
N ALA A 619 10.26 3.30 30.85
CA ALA A 619 9.60 2.00 30.96
C ALA A 619 10.40 0.86 30.31
N LEU A 620 11.06 1.13 29.17
CA LEU A 620 11.88 0.16 28.46
C LEU A 620 13.33 0.09 28.96
N GLY A 621 13.68 0.83 30.03
CA GLY A 621 15.02 0.87 30.62
C GLY A 621 16.09 1.40 29.66
N MET A 622 15.74 2.28 28.73
CA MET A 622 16.68 2.89 27.79
C MET A 622 17.45 4.03 28.47
N ALA A 623 18.78 3.90 28.52
CA ALA A 623 19.66 4.96 29.01
C ALA A 623 20.25 5.75 27.83
N LEU A 624 20.27 7.08 27.95
CA LEU A 624 21.07 7.91 27.06
C LEU A 624 22.54 7.88 27.52
N PRO A 625 23.52 7.85 26.59
CA PRO A 625 24.91 8.04 26.97
C PRO A 625 25.12 9.42 27.61
N GLU A 626 25.91 9.49 28.69
CA GLU A 626 26.27 10.75 29.33
C GLU A 626 27.04 11.65 28.36
N LYS A 627 26.84 12.97 28.43
CA LYS A 627 27.53 13.98 27.59
C LYS A 627 29.06 13.88 27.59
N THR A 628 29.64 13.22 28.60
CA THR A 628 31.07 13.06 28.85
C THR A 628 31.71 11.88 28.11
N LEU A 629 30.94 11.09 27.36
CA LEU A 629 31.44 9.94 26.57
C LEU A 629 31.83 10.30 25.12
N PHE A 630 31.82 11.58 24.74
CA PHE A 630 32.06 12.07 23.38
C PHE A 630 33.31 12.94 23.27
#